data_AF-A0A371B2W6-F1
#
_entry.id   AF-A0A371B2W6-F1
#
_cell.length_a   1.000
_cell.length_b   1.000
_cell.length_c   1.000
_cell.angle_alpha   90.00
_cell.angle_beta   90.00
_cell.angle_gamma   90.00
#
_symmetry.space_group_name_H-M   'P 1'
#
loop_
_entity.id
_entity.type
_entity.pdbx_description
1 polymer ?
#
loop_
_entity_poly.entity_id
_entity_poly.type
_entity_poly.pdbx_seq_one_letter_code
_entity_poly.pdbx_strand_id
1 'polypeptide(L)' 'MADLNTEEDIERARTDPGFRQELLARNLERLLAALNTARKNGDERDPVCARQIREGVDLAVKLAGRLQKGPTAA' A
#
# COMPACT_ATOMS: atom_id res chain seq x y z
N MET A 1 4.77 11.10 11.73
CA MET A 1 4.23 10.07 10.81
C MET A 1 4.62 8.75 11.43
N ALA A 2 3.65 8.00 11.96
CA ALA A 2 3.95 6.73 12.63
C ALA A 2 4.48 5.75 11.61
N ASP A 3 5.62 5.13 11.91
CA ASP A 3 6.21 4.07 11.10
C ASP A 3 5.14 2.98 10.92
N LEU A 4 4.65 2.81 9.69
CA LEU A 4 3.45 2.01 9.41
C LEU A 4 3.67 0.50 9.66
N ASN A 5 4.94 0.10 9.80
CA ASN A 5 5.41 -1.22 10.15
C ASN A 5 6.55 -1.03 11.15
N THR A 6 6.63 -1.84 12.19
CA THR A 6 7.77 -1.79 13.11
C THR A 6 9.02 -2.35 12.44
N GLU A 7 10.21 -2.02 12.95
CA GLU A 7 11.46 -2.65 12.50
C GLU A 7 11.36 -4.19 12.56
N GLU A 8 10.72 -4.72 13.61
CA GLU A 8 10.45 -6.16 13.76
C GLU A 8 9.55 -6.73 12.64
N ASP A 9 8.51 -6.00 12.21
CA ASP A 9 7.67 -6.40 11.08
C ASP A 9 8.48 -6.45 9.77
N ILE A 10 9.40 -5.49 9.59
CA ILE A 10 10.26 -5.43 8.40
C ILE A 10 11.25 -6.58 8.39
N GLU A 11 11.88 -6.86 9.53
CA GLU A 11 12.80 -7.99 9.68
C GLU A 11 12.09 -9.32 9.44
N ARG A 12 10.90 -9.50 10.03
CA ARG A 12 10.09 -10.70 9.86
C ARG A 12 9.59 -10.88 8.44
N ALA A 13 9.25 -9.80 7.74
CA ALA A 13 8.88 -9.86 6.33
C ALA A 13 10.07 -10.21 5.42
N ARG A 14 11.33 -10.01 5.86
CA ARG A 14 12.50 -10.46 5.08
C ARG A 14 12.68 -11.98 5.14
N THR A 15 12.44 -12.57 6.29
CA THR A 15 12.62 -14.02 6.53
C THR A 15 11.38 -14.85 6.23
N ASP A 16 10.17 -14.33 6.46
CA ASP A 16 8.92 -15.05 6.28
C ASP A 16 8.11 -14.53 5.08
N PRO A 17 8.03 -15.29 3.98
CA PRO A 17 7.32 -14.86 2.78
C PRO A 17 5.80 -14.81 2.96
N GLY A 18 5.21 -15.61 3.87
CA GLY A 18 3.79 -15.57 4.17
C GLY A 18 3.42 -14.29 4.95
N PHE A 19 4.23 -13.96 5.95
CA PHE A 19 4.14 -12.72 6.71
C PHE A 19 4.36 -11.50 5.82
N ARG A 20 5.31 -11.56 4.88
CA ARG A 20 5.50 -10.50 3.89
C ARG A 20 4.24 -10.24 3.08
N GLN A 21 3.58 -11.30 2.61
CA GLN A 21 2.33 -11.16 1.85
C GLN A 21 1.21 -10.60 2.71
N GLU A 22 1.06 -11.08 3.95
CA GLU A 22 0.08 -10.56 4.88
C GLU A 22 0.32 -9.08 5.20
N LEU A 23 1.56 -8.71 5.48
CA LEU A 23 1.96 -7.34 5.78
C LEU A 23 1.69 -6.42 4.58
N LEU A 24 2.05 -6.85 3.37
CA LEU A 24 1.75 -6.12 2.14
C LEU A 24 0.24 -5.97 1.90
N ALA A 25 -0.56 -7.01 2.15
CA ALA A 25 -2.00 -6.96 2.00
C ALA A 25 -2.63 -5.96 2.99
N ARG A 26 -2.24 -6.00 4.26
CA ARG A 26 -2.69 -5.06 5.30
C ARG A 26 -2.33 -3.60 4.95
N ASN A 27 -1.13 -3.38 4.42
CA ASN A 27 -0.70 -2.05 3.98
C ASN A 27 -1.48 -1.58 2.74
N LEU A 28 -1.78 -2.48 1.80
CA LEU A 28 -2.62 -2.18 0.64
C LEU A 28 -4.04 -1.78 1.04
N GLU A 29 -4.68 -2.51 1.95
CA GLU A 29 -6.02 -2.17 2.44
C GLU A 29 -6.06 -0.80 3.11
N ARG A 30 -5.05 -0.48 3.94
CA ARG A 30 -4.92 0.85 4.57
C ARG A 30 -4.75 1.96 3.54
N LEU A 31 -3.90 1.74 2.53
CA LEU A 31 -3.70 2.71 1.45
C LEU A 31 -4.99 2.96 0.67
N LEU A 32 -5.74 1.89 0.34
CA LEU A 32 -7.02 2.00 -0.34
C LEU A 32 -8.07 2.73 0.50
N ALA A 33 -8.11 2.49 1.82
CA ALA A 33 -8.99 3.19 2.74
C ALA A 33 -8.66 4.70 2.81
N ALA A 34 -7.36 5.04 2.88
CA ALA A 34 -6.89 6.42 2.88
C ALA A 34 -7.23 7.12 1.55
N LEU A 35 -7.02 6.45 0.41
CA LEU A 35 -7.37 6.95 -0.92
C LEU A 35 -8.88 7.16 -1.10
N ASN A 36 -9.69 6.23 -0.61
CA ASN A 36 -11.15 6.36 -0.68
C ASN A 36 -11.64 7.52 0.20
N THR A 37 -11.01 7.73 1.35
CA THR A 37 -11.29 8.88 2.22
C THR A 37 -10.87 10.19 1.56
N ALA A 38 -9.67 10.25 0.97
CA ALA A 38 -9.18 11.41 0.22
C ALA A 38 -10.07 11.71 -0.99
N ARG A 39 -10.58 10.69 -1.68
CA ARG A 39 -11.53 10.86 -2.79
C ARG A 39 -12.90 11.37 -2.33
N LYS A 40 -13.38 10.93 -1.17
CA LYS A 40 -14.68 11.35 -0.62
C LYS A 40 -14.66 12.75 -0.03
N ASN A 41 -13.56 13.12 0.62
CA ASN A 41 -13.44 14.36 1.38
C ASN A 41 -12.63 15.44 0.65
N GLY A 42 -11.86 15.06 -0.37
CA GLY A 42 -11.06 15.97 -1.17
C GLY A 42 -11.91 16.73 -2.17
N ASP A 43 -11.49 17.96 -2.46
CA ASP A 43 -12.10 18.75 -3.52
C ASP A 43 -11.53 18.28 -4.87
N GLU A 44 -12.39 17.79 -5.76
CA GLU A 44 -11.98 17.30 -7.10
C GLU A 44 -11.35 18.41 -7.97
N ARG A 45 -11.55 19.68 -7.62
CA ARG A 45 -10.97 20.83 -8.33
C ARG A 45 -9.60 21.21 -7.77
N ASP A 46 -9.19 20.63 -6.63
CA ASP A 46 -7.85 20.79 -6.10
C ASP A 46 -6.86 19.90 -6.87
N PRO A 47 -5.94 20.48 -7.66
CA PRO A 47 -5.02 19.70 -8.49
C PRO A 47 -4.03 18.88 -7.65
N VAL A 48 -3.79 19.28 -6.39
CA VAL A 48 -2.90 18.56 -5.47
C VAL A 48 -3.57 17.30 -4.96
N CYS A 49 -4.84 17.36 -4.52
CA CYS A 49 -5.65 16.19 -4.14
C CYS A 49 -5.79 15.22 -5.31
N ALA A 50 -6.13 15.71 -6.50
CA ALA A 50 -6.25 14.87 -7.69
C ALA A 50 -4.94 14.14 -8.01
N ARG A 51 -3.80 14.83 -7.85
CA ARG A 51 -2.48 14.24 -8.05
C ARG A 51 -2.15 13.19 -6.97
N GLN A 52 -2.38 13.50 -5.69
CA GLN A 52 -2.13 12.57 -4.58
C GLN A 52 -2.94 11.28 -4.71
N ILE A 53 -4.20 11.38 -5.12
CA ILE A 53 -5.06 10.21 -5.36
C ILE A 53 -4.49 9.37 -6.51
N ARG A 54 -4.09 10.00 -7.63
CA ARG A 54 -3.48 9.28 -8.76
C ARG A 54 -2.19 8.57 -8.38
N GLU A 55 -1.29 9.27 -7.68
CA GLU A 55 -0.01 8.71 -7.23
C GLU A 55 -0.21 7.56 -6.24
N GLY A 56 -1.17 7.69 -5.31
CA GLY A 56 -1.47 6.60 -4.39
C GLY A 56 -2.18 5.41 -5.05
N VAL A 57 -3.01 5.62 -6.08
CA VAL A 57 -3.60 4.53 -6.88
C VAL A 57 -2.51 3.78 -7.64
N ASP A 58 -1.56 4.48 -8.27
CA ASP A 58 -0.41 3.85 -8.93
C ASP A 58 0.44 3.02 -7.95
N LEU A 59 0.66 3.56 -6.74
CA LEU A 59 1.34 2.83 -5.66
C LEU A 59 0.58 1.56 -5.25
N ALA A 60 -0.75 1.64 -5.12
CA ALA A 60 -1.61 0.51 -4.78
C ALA A 60 -1.56 -0.58 -5.86
N VAL A 61 -1.57 -0.21 -7.15
CA VAL A 61 -1.42 -1.15 -8.27
C VAL A 61 -0.06 -1.83 -8.25
N LYS A 62 1.02 -1.08 -7.99
CA LYS A 62 2.37 -1.65 -7.84
C LYS A 62 2.46 -2.62 -6.65
N LEU A 63 1.82 -2.30 -5.53
CA LEU A 63 1.76 -3.18 -4.37
C LEU A 63 0.97 -4.47 -4.68
N ALA A 64 -0.19 -4.33 -5.32
CA ALA A 64 -1.01 -5.46 -5.75
C ALA A 64 -0.26 -6.35 -6.75
N GLY A 65 0.51 -5.77 -7.68
CA GLY A 65 1.37 -6.51 -8.58
C GLY A 65 2.48 -7.30 -7.87
N ARG A 66 3.03 -6.77 -6.76
CA ARG A 66 4.01 -7.50 -5.93
C ARG A 66 3.37 -8.62 -5.10
N LEU A 67 2.13 -8.42 -4.65
CA LEU A 67 1.34 -9.46 -3.97
C LEU A 67 0.98 -10.61 -4.90
N GLN A 68 0.57 -10.30 -6.14
CA GLN A 68 0.23 -11.28 -7.17
C GLN A 68 1.47 -12.03 -7.68
N LYS A 69 2.63 -11.38 -7.72
CA LYS A 69 3.94 -12.03 -7.94
C LYS A 69 4.46 -12.75 -6.69
N GLY A 70 3.56 -13.34 -5.89
CA GLY A 70 3.91 -14.19 -4.76
C GLY A 70 4.99 -15.22 -5.11
N PRO A 71 5.70 -15.77 -4.11
CA PRO A 71 6.96 -16.48 -4.32
C PRO A 71 6.75 -17.72 -5.19
N THR A 72 6.91 -17.58 -6.49
CA THR A 72 6.99 -18.70 -7.43
C THR A 72 7.83 -18.30 -8.64
N ALA A 73 8.91 -19.06 -8.79
CA ALA A 73 9.73 -19.29 -9.97
C ALA A 73 10.70 -18.19 -10.45
N ALA A 74 11.89 -18.15 -9.83
CA ALA A 74 13.12 -18.65 -10.45
C ALA A 74 14.20 -18.87 -9.38
#